data_AF-A0A6G8S2E6-F1
#
_entry.id   AF-A0A6G8S2E6-F1
#
_cell.length_a   1.000
_cell.length_b   1.000
_cell.length_c   1.000
_cell.angle_alpha   90.00
_cell.angle_beta   90.00
_cell.angle_gamma   90.00
#
_symmetry.space_group_name_H-M   'P 1'
#
loop_
_entity.id
_entity.type
_entity.pdbx_description
1 polymer ?
#
loop_
_entity_poly.entity_id
_entity_poly.type
_entity_poly.pdbx_seq_one_letter_code
_entity_poly.pdbx_strand_id
1 'polypeptide(L)' 'MIFPQVLLTFYKESNPSSQRCAWANYNEAGFFVNMTNYYGEALDLSKDHKISIDNEVWVLKDHLNRFYY' A
#
# COMPACT_ATOMS: atom_id res chain seq x y z
N MET A 1 -4.70 -21.50 -2.72
CA MET A 1 -5.64 -20.58 -2.06
C MET A 1 -5.36 -19.19 -2.58
N ILE A 2 -6.40 -18.43 -2.90
CA ILE A 2 -6.26 -17.01 -3.27
C ILE A 2 -6.36 -16.25 -1.95
N PHE A 3 -5.23 -15.69 -1.50
CA PHE A 3 -5.16 -14.89 -0.29
C PHE A 3 -5.93 -13.57 -0.49
N PRO A 4 -6.55 -12.99 0.55
CA PRO A 4 -7.20 -11.69 0.40
C PRO A 4 -6.13 -10.66 0.01
N GLN A 5 -6.21 -10.18 -1.23
CA GLN A 5 -5.39 -9.08 -1.74
C GLN A 5 -6.29 -7.87 -1.92
N VAL A 6 -5.91 -6.76 -1.28
CA VAL A 6 -6.62 -5.49 -1.42
C VAL A 6 -5.76 -4.55 -2.24
N LEU A 7 -6.34 -4.02 -3.32
CA LEU A 7 -5.68 -3.00 -4.13
C LEU A 7 -5.72 -1.66 -3.39
N LEU A 8 -4.54 -1.14 -3.08
CA LEU A 8 -4.34 0.18 -2.51
C LEU A 8 -3.95 1.15 -3.60
N THR A 9 -4.46 2.36 -3.51
CA THR A 9 -4.10 3.45 -4.43
C THR A 9 -3.32 4.50 -3.65
N PHE A 10 -2.24 4.97 -4.25
CA PHE A 10 -1.42 6.05 -3.76
C PHE A 10 -1.39 7.18 -4.79
N TYR A 11 -1.24 8.41 -4.32
CA TYR A 11 -1.01 9.57 -5.16
C TYR A 11 0.35 10.19 -4.82
N LYS A 12 0.98 10.81 -5.81
CA LYS A 12 2.24 11.52 -5.59
C LYS A 12 1.96 12.84 -4.87
N GLU A 13 2.66 13.09 -3.77
CA GLU A 13 2.42 14.29 -2.94
C GLU A 13 2.59 15.59 -3.74
N SER A 14 3.58 15.64 -4.64
CA SER A 14 3.84 16.79 -5.51
C SER A 14 2.90 16.90 -6.73
N ASN A 15 2.18 15.84 -7.08
CA ASN A 15 1.26 15.80 -8.23
C ASN A 15 0.16 14.75 -8.02
N PRO A 16 -0.98 15.10 -7.39
CA PRO A 16 -2.04 14.15 -7.05
C PRO A 16 -2.71 13.46 -8.25
N SER A 17 -2.57 14.00 -9.46
CA SER A 17 -3.06 13.34 -10.69
C SER A 17 -2.23 12.10 -11.03
N SER A 18 -0.98 12.04 -10.59
CA SER A 18 -0.13 10.85 -10.71
C SER A 18 -0.49 9.86 -9.60
N GLN A 19 -0.94 8.68 -10.01
CA GLN A 19 -1.37 7.61 -9.10
C GLN A 19 -0.59 6.33 -9.36
N ARG A 20 -0.34 5.57 -8.30
CA ARG A 20 0.23 4.23 -8.33
C ARG A 20 -0.59 3.30 -7.44
N CYS A 21 -0.48 2.00 -7.70
CA CYS A 21 -1.16 1.01 -6.90
C CYS A 21 -0.18 0.02 -6.28
N ALA A 22 -0.60 -0.54 -5.14
CA ALA A 22 0.09 -1.64 -4.48
C ALA A 22 -0.92 -2.65 -3.97
N TRP A 23 -0.48 -3.88 -3.77
CA TRP A 23 -1.28 -4.93 -3.16
C TRP A 23 -0.98 -5.00 -1.68
N ALA A 24 -1.99 -4.82 -0.83
CA ALA A 24 -1.91 -5.26 0.56
C ALA A 24 -2.30 -6.74 0.64
N ASN A 25 -1.37 -7.55 1.12
CA ASN A 25 -1.55 -8.99 1.28
C ASN A 25 -1.88 -9.30 2.73
N TYR A 26 -2.86 -10.18 2.93
CA TYR A 26 -3.31 -10.63 4.25
C TYR A 26 -3.22 -12.15 4.36
N ASN A 27 -3.04 -12.65 5.57
CA ASN A 27 -3.10 -14.08 5.84
C ASN A 27 -4.55 -14.57 5.96
N GLU A 28 -4.73 -15.88 6.16
CA GLU A 28 -6.04 -16.53 6.25
C GLU A 28 -6.90 -16.02 7.43
N ALA A 29 -6.26 -15.53 8.48
CA ALA A 29 -6.94 -14.95 9.63
C ALA A 29 -7.27 -13.45 9.44
N GLY A 30 -6.97 -12.89 8.27
CA GLY A 30 -7.26 -11.49 7.93
C GLY A 30 -6.25 -10.49 8.49
N PHE A 31 -5.10 -10.95 8.98
CA PHE A 31 -4.02 -10.06 9.42
C PHE A 31 -3.17 -9.60 8.26
N PHE A 32 -2.80 -8.33 8.26
CA PHE A 32 -1.87 -7.77 7.28
C PHE A 32 -0.50 -8.47 7.38
N VAL A 33 0.05 -8.85 6.24
CA VAL A 33 1.36 -9.50 6.14
C VAL A 33 2.38 -8.53 5.57
N ASN A 34 2.14 -8.04 4.36
CA ASN A 34 3.00 -7.09 3.68
C ASN A 34 2.25 -6.36 2.56
N MET A 35 2.90 -5.34 2.02
CA MET A 35 2.44 -4.65 0.83
C MET A 35 3.46 -4.88 -0.29
N THR A 36 3.01 -5.09 -1.51
CA THR A 36 3.89 -5.29 -2.67
C THR A 36 3.49 -4.41 -3.84
N ASN A 37 4.48 -3.95 -4.60
CA ASN A 37 4.23 -3.27 -5.87
C ASN A 37 3.80 -4.26 -6.98
N TYR A 38 3.65 -3.77 -8.20
CA TYR A 38 3.31 -4.58 -9.37
C TYR A 38 4.32 -5.71 -9.66
N TYR A 39 5.59 -5.50 -9.30
CA TYR A 39 6.67 -6.46 -9.51
C TYR A 39 6.82 -7.47 -8.37
N GLY A 40 5.98 -7.38 -7.32
CA GLY A 40 6.07 -8.24 -6.14
C GLY A 40 7.12 -7.78 -5.12
N GLU A 41 7.72 -6.61 -5.31
CA GLU A 41 8.69 -6.05 -4.36
C GLU A 41 7.96 -5.47 -3.15
N ALA A 42 8.48 -5.74 -1.96
CA ALA A 42 7.88 -5.27 -0.71
C ALA A 42 7.96 -3.74 -0.59
N LEU A 43 6.88 -3.16 -0.08
CA LEU A 43 6.75 -1.73 0.18
C LEU A 43 6.49 -1.50 1.68
N ASP A 44 7.27 -0.61 2.26
CA ASP A 44 7.12 -0.22 3.66
C ASP A 44 6.21 1.01 3.78
N LEU A 45 5.04 0.80 4.39
CA LEU A 45 4.11 1.88 4.73
C LEU A 45 4.57 2.56 6.03
N SER A 46 4.90 3.84 5.93
CA SER A 46 5.18 4.67 7.10
C SER A 46 3.92 4.92 7.93
N LYS A 47 4.11 5.34 9.19
CA LYS A 47 3.01 5.69 10.10
C LYS A 47 2.11 6.83 9.56
N ASP A 48 2.64 7.67 8.69
CA ASP A 48 1.92 8.78 8.06
C ASP A 48 1.20 8.36 6.76
N HIS A 49 1.02 7.06 6.55
CA HIS A 49 0.43 6.49 5.33
C HIS A 49 1.19 6.86 4.06
N LYS A 50 2.52 6.99 4.15
CA LYS A 50 3.40 7.29 3.01
C LYS A 50 4.28 6.10 2.68
N ILE A 51 4.61 5.95 1.41
CA ILE A 51 5.59 4.99 0.91
C ILE A 51 6.62 5.70 0.05
N SER A 52 7.82 5.15 -0.01
CA SER A 52 8.85 5.58 -0.98
C SER A 52 8.89 4.57 -2.12
N ILE A 53 8.65 5.03 -3.35
CA ILE A 53 8.84 4.23 -4.57
C ILE A 53 9.70 5.05 -5.53
N ASP A 54 10.79 4.49 -6.01
CA ASP A 54 11.72 5.15 -6.94
C ASP A 54 12.27 6.50 -6.42
N ASN A 55 12.52 6.60 -5.10
CA ASN A 55 12.89 7.85 -4.41
C ASN A 55 11.82 8.95 -4.43
N GLU A 56 10.58 8.60 -4.77
CA GLU A 56 9.44 9.50 -4.74
C GLU A 56 8.49 9.12 -3.60
N VAL A 57 7.93 10.13 -2.93
CA VAL A 57 6.97 9.95 -1.85
C VAL A 57 5.56 9.84 -2.42
N TRP A 58 4.90 8.74 -2.10
CA TRP A 58 3.52 8.48 -2.45
C TRP A 58 2.67 8.36 -1.20
N VAL A 59 1.52 9.01 -1.22
CA VAL A 59 0.59 9.08 -0.09
C VAL A 59 -0.60 8.19 -0.40
N LEU A 60 -0.99 7.37 0.57
CA LEU A 60 -2.14 6.50 0.45
C LEU A 60 -3.41 7.33 0.28
N LYS A 61 -4.22 6.99 -0.73
CA LYS A 61 -5.43 7.74 -1.09
C LYS A 61 -6.62 7.47 -0.16
N ASP A 62 -6.66 6.30 0.47
CA ASP A 62 -7.78 5.89 1.31
C ASP A 62 -7.30 5.30 2.63
N HIS A 63 -7.98 5.63 3.73
CA HIS A 63 -7.54 5.19 5.05
C HIS A 63 -7.71 3.69 5.18
N LEU A 64 -6.60 2.99 5.38
CA LEU A 64 -6.59 1.61 5.82
C LEU A 64 -7.04 1.55 7.29
N ASN A 65 -8.33 1.78 7.55
CA ASN A 65 -8.97 1.75 8.87
C ASN A 65 -8.86 0.39 9.60
N ARG A 66 -8.16 -0.59 9.02
CA ARG A 66 -8.03 -1.96 9.54
C ARG A 66 -6.62 -2.36 10.00
N PHE A 67 -5.62 -1.49 9.86
CA PHE A 67 -4.21 -1.88 10.07
C PHE A 67 -3.64 -1.39 11.40
N TYR A 68 -4.42 -0.64 12.16
CA TYR A 68 -4.06 -0.16 13.50
C TYR A 68 -5.03 -0.77 14.51
N TYR A 69 -4.85 -2.07 14.79
CA TYR A 69 -5.35 -2.70 16.01
C TYR A 69 -4.23 -3.54 16.62
#